data_AF-A0A3D1V5N6-F1
#
_entry.id   AF-A0A3D1V5N6-F1
#
_cell.length_a   1.000
_cell.length_b   1.000
_cell.length_c   1.000
_cell.angle_alpha   90.00
_cell.angle_beta   90.00
_cell.angle_gamma   90.00
#
_symmetry.space_group_name_H-M   'P 1'
#
loop_
_entity.id
_entity.type
_entity.pdbx_description
1 polymer ?
#
loop_
_entity_poly.entity_id
_entity_poly.type
_entity_poly.pdbx_seq_one_letter_code
_entity_poly.pdbx_strand_id
1 'polypeptide(L)' 'NCDPAYPDVCIPPPPPDLSCKDIPYRRFRVLPPDPHGFDRDGDGIGCESK' A
#
# COMPACT_ATOMS: atom_id res chain seq x y z
N ASN A 1 -13.55 1.88 -5.38
CA ASN A 1 -13.46 0.55 -4.77
C ASN A 1 -12.05 0.45 -4.20
N CYS A 2 -11.91 0.49 -2.88
CA CYS A 2 -10.60 0.45 -2.22
C CYS A 2 -10.20 -1.01 -2.02
N ASP A 3 -8.90 -1.28 -2.06
CA ASP A 3 -8.36 -2.61 -1.81
C ASP A 3 -8.36 -2.92 -0.30
N PRO A 4 -8.93 -4.06 0.12
CA PRO A 4 -8.95 -4.44 1.54
C PRO A 4 -7.56 -4.67 2.14
N ALA A 5 -6.51 -4.82 1.33
CA ALA A 5 -5.12 -4.88 1.79
C ALA A 5 -4.68 -3.59 2.51
N TYR A 6 -5.34 -2.46 2.23
CA TYR A 6 -4.99 -1.16 2.82
C TYR A 6 -6.18 -0.59 3.60
N PRO A 7 -6.42 -1.06 4.84
CA PRO A 7 -7.60 -0.67 5.62
C PRO A 7 -7.58 0.81 6.07
N ASP A 8 -6.39 1.40 6.15
CA ASP A 8 -6.19 2.78 6.63
C ASP A 8 -6.38 3.83 5.52
N VAL A 9 -6.19 3.43 4.25
CA VAL A 9 -6.13 4.34 3.11
C VAL A 9 -6.86 3.74 1.90
N CYS A 10 -7.57 4.58 1.15
CA CYS A 10 -8.24 4.08 -0.05
C CYS A 10 -7.26 4.02 -1.23
N ILE A 11 -6.67 2.84 -1.47
CA ILE A 11 -5.85 2.56 -2.65
C ILE A 11 -6.62 1.58 -3.54
N PRO A 12 -6.83 1.86 -4.84
CA PRO A 12 -7.52 0.94 -5.73
C PRO A 12 -6.68 -0.34 -5.97
N PRO A 13 -7.31 -1.50 -6.23
CA PRO A 13 -6.58 -2.71 -6.62
C PRO A 13 -5.90 -2.54 -7.99
N PRO A 14 -4.77 -3.22 -8.26
CA PRO A 14 -4.14 -3.20 -9.58
C PRO A 14 -5.00 -3.88 -10.65
N PRO A 15 -4.90 -3.47 -11.94
CA PRO A 15 -4.12 -2.36 -12.49
C PRO A 15 -4.85 -0.99 -12.41
N PRO A 16 -4.13 0.15 -12.30
CA PRO A 16 -2.67 0.30 -12.38
C PRO A 16 -1.93 -0.10 -11.11
N ASP A 17 -0.67 -0.51 -11.26
CA ASP A 17 0.25 -0.72 -10.14
C ASP A 17 0.68 0.64 -9.60
N LEU A 18 0.35 0.92 -8.34
CA LEU A 18 0.66 2.18 -7.68
C LEU A 18 1.90 1.99 -6.83
N SER A 19 2.87 2.88 -6.95
CA SER A 19 4.04 2.90 -6.07
C SER A 19 3.86 3.96 -4.98
N CYS A 20 4.72 3.93 -3.96
CA CYS A 20 4.73 4.97 -2.93
C CYS A 20 4.83 6.39 -3.54
N LYS A 21 5.43 6.57 -4.72
CA LYS A 21 5.53 7.90 -5.35
C LYS A 21 4.20 8.39 -5.93
N ASP A 22 3.28 7.49 -6.23
CA ASP A 22 2.00 7.79 -6.89
C ASP A 22 0.91 8.17 -5.89
N ILE A 23 1.09 7.77 -4.63
CA ILE A 23 0.15 8.07 -3.54
C ILE A 23 0.74 9.08 -2.54
N PRO A 24 -0.09 9.98 -1.99
CA PRO A 24 0.34 10.90 -0.93
C PRO A 24 0.48 10.23 0.44
N TYR A 25 0.01 8.98 0.58
CA TYR A 25 -0.02 8.25 1.84
C TYR A 25 1.36 7.64 2.17
N ARG A 26 1.74 7.69 3.44
CA ARG A 26 3.01 7.17 3.97
C ARG A 26 2.74 6.50 5.31
N ARG A 27 3.51 5.45 5.63
CA ARG A 27 3.42 4.73 6.91
C ARG A 27 1.98 4.30 7.24
N PHE A 28 1.30 3.70 6.27
CA PHE A 28 -0.04 3.15 6.46
C PHE A 28 0.04 1.64 6.66
N ARG A 29 -0.98 1.07 7.29
CA ARG A 29 -1.03 -0.38 7.50
C ARG A 29 -1.25 -1.10 6.18
N VAL A 30 -0.41 -2.09 5.91
CA VAL A 30 -0.50 -3.01 4.78
C VAL A 30 -0.82 -4.39 5.31
N LEU A 31 -1.83 -5.03 4.70
CA LEU A 31 -2.21 -6.40 4.98
C LEU A 31 -1.78 -7.30 3.82
N PRO A 32 -1.24 -8.49 4.11
CA PRO A 32 -0.95 -9.47 3.07
C PRO A 32 -2.25 -10.07 2.48
N PRO A 33 -2.30 -10.36 1.16
CA PRO A 33 -1.25 -10.15 0.17
C PRO A 33 -1.20 -8.68 -0.26
N ASP A 34 0.00 -8.08 -0.29
CA ASP A 34 0.23 -6.68 -0.67
C ASP A 34 0.35 -6.56 -2.19
N PRO A 35 -0.73 -6.23 -2.93
CA PRO A 35 -0.74 -6.41 -4.38
C PRO A 35 0.16 -5.40 -5.10
N HIS A 36 0.32 -4.21 -4.53
CA HIS A 36 1.19 -3.14 -5.05
C HIS A 36 2.62 -3.21 -4.51
N GLY A 37 2.91 -4.05 -3.52
CA GLY A 37 4.27 -4.15 -2.96
C GLY A 37 4.72 -2.87 -2.23
N PHE A 38 3.83 -2.18 -1.52
CA PHE A 38 4.17 -1.04 -0.67
C PHE A 38 4.96 -1.42 0.58
N ASP A 39 4.77 -2.64 1.08
CA ASP A 39 5.46 -3.22 2.24
C ASP A 39 6.41 -4.32 1.75
N ARG A 40 7.65 -3.94 1.46
CA ARG A 40 8.66 -4.83 0.87
C ARG A 40 9.42 -5.65 1.89
N ASP A 41 9.55 -5.13 3.10
CA ASP A 41 10.23 -5.77 4.21
C ASP A 41 9.29 -6.64 5.04
N GLY A 42 7.97 -6.46 4.91
CA GLY A 42 6.94 -7.34 5.47
C GLY A 42 6.65 -7.06 6.93
N ASP A 43 6.86 -5.83 7.41
CA ASP A 43 6.56 -5.42 8.77
C ASP A 43 5.08 -5.04 8.98
N GLY A 44 4.30 -4.98 7.90
CA GLY A 44 2.90 -4.57 7.88
C GLY A 44 2.69 -3.07 7.71
N ILE A 45 3.73 -2.30 7.37
CA ILE A 45 3.68 -0.85 7.20
C ILE A 45 4.23 -0.45 5.82
N GLY A 46 3.33 -0.02 4.95
CA GLY A 46 3.66 0.42 3.60
C GLY A 46 4.28 1.80 3.55
N CYS A 47 5.23 1.98 2.64
CA CYS A 47 5.83 3.27 2.31
C CYS A 47 6.41 4.01 3.54
N GLU A 48 7.17 3.29 4.37
CA GLU A 48 7.80 3.84 5.56
C GLU A 48 9.00 4.76 5.29
N SER A 49 9.71 4.47 4.19
CA SER A 49 10.89 5.18 3.72
C SER A 49 10.47 6.38 2.87
N LYS A 50 10.95 7.57 3.24
CA LYS A 50 10.65 8.85 2.57
C LYS A 50 11.04 8.87 1.10
#